data_AF-A0A4Z1I1G0-F1
#
_entry.id   AF-A0A4Z1I1G0-F1
#
_cell.length_a   1.000
_cell.length_b   1.000
_cell.length_c   1.000
_cell.angle_alpha   90.00
_cell.angle_beta   90.00
_cell.angle_gamma   90.00
#
_symmetry.space_group_name_H-M   'P 1'
#
loop_
_entity.id
_entity.type
_entity.pdbx_description
1 polymer ?
#
loop_
_entity_poly.entity_id
_entity_poly.type
_entity_poly.pdbx_seq_one_letter_code
_entity_poly.pdbx_strand_id
1 'polypeptide(L)'
;MSQIDLIAIIFPKEGKADRVVELLNEISTHIKATEPGTLKYEIKKEVNKKTGAVEIIMFESYKDKAAIAAHGSSEEFKAFGKKLKDEDLIAKPMELKFLKHVGGFSSRL
;
A
#
# COMPACT_ATOMS: atom_id res chain seq x y z
N MET A 1 6.56 -9.13 -20.32
CA MET A 1 6.67 -8.63 -18.93
C MET A 1 6.14 -7.21 -18.95
N SER A 2 4.95 -6.98 -18.42
CA SER A 2 4.35 -5.65 -18.31
C SER A 2 4.42 -5.19 -16.87
N GLN A 3 4.78 -3.92 -16.66
CA GLN A 3 4.63 -3.25 -15.38
C GLN A 3 3.20 -3.45 -14.85
N ILE A 4 3.09 -3.57 -13.53
CA ILE A 4 1.82 -3.68 -12.82
C ILE A 4 1.66 -2.43 -11.98
N ASP A 5 0.61 -1.66 -12.24
CA ASP A 5 0.20 -0.55 -11.40
C ASP A 5 -0.97 -0.99 -10.53
N LEU A 6 -0.94 -0.63 -9.25
CA LEU A 6 -1.90 -1.04 -8.24
C LEU A 6 -2.25 0.14 -7.33
N ILE A 7 -3.52 0.21 -6.93
CA ILE A 7 -3.94 0.98 -5.77
C ILE A 7 -4.34 0.02 -4.67
N ALA A 8 -3.75 0.15 -3.49
CA ALA A 8 -4.19 -0.52 -2.28
C ALA A 8 -4.89 0.49 -1.35
N ILE A 9 -6.10 0.18 -0.90
CA ILE A 9 -6.86 1.01 0.04
C ILE A 9 -7.02 0.24 1.33
N ILE A 10 -6.52 0.85 2.40
CA ILE A 10 -6.58 0.34 3.76
C ILE A 10 -7.58 1.19 4.53
N PHE A 11 -8.40 0.51 5.33
CA PHE A 11 -9.45 1.13 6.14
C PHE A 11 -9.11 0.94 7.62
N PRO A 12 -8.31 1.84 8.22
CA PRO A 12 -8.05 1.79 9.66
C PRO A 12 -9.33 1.89 10.48
N LYS A 13 -9.34 1.29 11.67
CA LYS A 13 -10.35 1.60 12.69
C LYS A 13 -10.20 3.04 13.17
N GLU A 14 -11.28 3.55 13.77
CA GLU A 14 -11.28 4.87 14.39
C GLU A 14 -10.13 5.02 15.39
N GLY A 15 -9.37 6.11 15.28
CA GLY A 15 -8.19 6.37 16.11
C GLY A 15 -6.96 5.51 15.82
N LYS A 16 -6.99 4.60 14.82
CA LYS A 16 -5.86 3.69 14.51
C LYS A 16 -5.06 4.09 13.27
N ALA A 17 -5.49 5.11 12.53
CA ALA A 17 -4.87 5.50 11.27
C ALA A 17 -3.37 5.82 11.39
N ASP A 18 -2.96 6.54 12.43
CA ASP A 18 -1.55 6.95 12.58
C ASP A 18 -0.64 5.75 12.86
N ARG A 19 -1.14 4.74 13.59
CA ARG A 19 -0.42 3.47 13.80
C ARG A 19 -0.27 2.67 12.49
N VAL A 20 -1.30 2.65 11.65
CA VAL A 20 -1.21 2.03 10.32
C VAL A 20 -0.16 2.74 9.47
N VAL A 21 -0.13 4.07 9.49
CA VAL A 21 0.86 4.88 8.76
C VAL A 21 2.29 4.64 9.29
N GLU A 22 2.47 4.51 10.60
CA GLU A 22 3.76 4.17 11.21
C GLU A 22 4.28 2.83 10.68
N LEU A 23 3.46 1.78 10.72
CA LEU A 23 3.81 0.45 10.22
C LEU A 23 4.11 0.45 8.71
N LEU A 24 3.37 1.25 7.93
CA LEU A 24 3.62 1.43 6.50
C LEU A 24 4.95 2.14 6.21
N ASN A 25 5.33 3.12 7.05
CA ASN A 25 6.62 3.79 6.91
C ASN A 25 7.78 2.84 7.26
N GLU A 26 7.64 2.03 8.32
CA GLU A 26 8.63 0.99 8.66
C GLU A 26 8.89 0.06 7.47
N ILE A 27 7.83 -0.53 6.91
CA ILE A 27 7.97 -1.48 5.80
C ILE A 27 8.44 -0.79 4.50
N SER A 28 8.00 0.45 4.22
CA SER A 28 8.45 1.17 3.02
C SER A 28 9.97 1.41 2.99
N THR A 29 10.59 1.60 4.16
CA THR A 29 12.04 1.75 4.29
C THR A 29 12.74 0.44 3.90
N HIS A 30 12.20 -0.69 4.35
CA HIS A 30 12.71 -2.01 3.98
C HIS A 30 12.54 -2.27 2.48
N ILE A 31 11.31 -2.11 1.96
CA ILE A 31 10.97 -2.30 0.53
C ILE A 31 11.91 -1.50 -0.37
N LYS A 32 12.15 -0.22 -0.04
CA LYS A 32 13.05 0.64 -0.82
C LYS A 32 14.49 0.11 -0.86
N ALA A 33 14.93 -0.56 0.20
CA ALA A 33 16.29 -1.11 0.30
C ALA A 33 16.43 -2.50 -0.36
N THR A 34 15.38 -3.33 -0.33
CA THR A 34 15.48 -4.76 -0.67
C THR A 34 14.71 -5.16 -1.92
N GLU A 35 13.74 -4.37 -2.38
CA GLU A 35 12.86 -4.69 -3.50
C GLU A 35 13.12 -3.76 -4.71
N PRO A 36 14.18 -3.99 -5.51
CA PRO A 36 14.46 -3.17 -6.70
C PRO A 36 13.38 -3.29 -7.79
N GLY A 37 12.49 -4.28 -7.68
CA GLY A 37 11.34 -4.45 -8.57
C GLY A 37 10.12 -3.60 -8.18
N THR A 38 10.12 -2.98 -7.00
CA THR A 38 9.06 -2.08 -6.52
C THR A 38 9.42 -0.65 -6.90
N LEU A 39 8.84 -0.18 -8.00
CA LEU A 39 9.20 1.07 -8.68
C LEU A 39 8.56 2.30 -8.03
N LYS A 40 7.39 2.12 -7.40
CA LYS A 40 6.64 3.17 -6.72
C LYS A 40 5.94 2.56 -5.52
N TYR A 41 5.99 3.26 -4.39
CA TYR A 41 5.33 2.88 -3.15
C TYR A 41 4.97 4.17 -2.38
N GLU A 42 3.91 4.84 -2.83
CA GLU A 42 3.46 6.11 -2.23
C GLU A 42 2.31 5.86 -1.27
N ILE A 43 2.39 6.42 -0.06
CA ILE A 43 1.35 6.33 0.96
C ILE A 43 0.64 7.68 1.06
N LYS A 44 -0.70 7.69 0.93
CA LYS A 44 -1.54 8.88 1.05
C LYS A 44 -2.64 8.64 2.07
N LYS A 45 -3.12 9.72 2.69
CA LYS A 45 -4.21 9.69 3.68
C LYS A 45 -5.38 10.51 3.15
N GLU A 46 -6.56 9.92 3.11
CA GLU A 46 -7.83 10.59 2.86
C GLU A 46 -8.64 10.63 4.15
N VAL A 47 -9.38 11.72 4.35
CA VAL A 47 -10.32 11.85 5.47
C VAL A 47 -11.66 12.28 4.90
N ASN A 48 -12.65 11.40 5.04
CA ASN A 48 -13.99 11.67 4.59
C ASN A 48 -14.59 12.83 5.39
N LYS A 49 -14.83 13.96 4.73
CA LYS A 49 -15.29 15.20 5.37
C LYS A 49 -16.64 15.09 6.09
N LYS A 50 -17.48 14.10 5.75
CA LYS A 50 -18.82 13.93 6.35
C LYS A 50 -18.81 12.99 7.54
N THR A 51 -18.03 11.92 7.46
CA THR A 51 -18.05 10.84 8.46
C THR A 51 -16.83 10.85 9.37
N GLY A 52 -15.76 11.57 9.00
CA GLY A 52 -14.47 11.52 9.70
C GLY A 52 -13.69 10.22 9.46
N ALA A 53 -14.23 9.28 8.68
CA ALA A 53 -13.56 8.04 8.35
C ALA A 53 -12.25 8.31 7.61
N VAL A 54 -11.19 7.60 8.00
CA VAL A 54 -9.87 7.73 7.41
C VAL A 54 -9.61 6.54 6.49
N GLU A 55 -9.05 6.82 5.32
CA GLU A 55 -8.53 5.81 4.40
C GLU A 55 -7.05 6.06 4.15
N ILE A 56 -6.26 4.98 4.12
CA ILE A 56 -4.87 5.05 3.67
C ILE A 56 -4.81 4.45 2.26
N ILE A 57 -4.43 5.28 1.29
CA ILE A 57 -4.45 4.96 -0.14
C ILE A 57 -3.02 4.88 -0.63
N MET A 58 -2.64 3.72 -1.14
CA MET A 58 -1.30 3.45 -1.63
C MET A 58 -1.28 3.39 -3.14
N PHE A 59 -0.29 4.04 -3.75
CA PHE A 59 -0.03 3.94 -5.18
C PHE A 59 1.25 3.16 -5.39
N GLU A 60 1.11 1.99 -6.01
CA GLU A 60 2.20 1.04 -6.17
C GLU A 60 2.43 0.74 -7.64
N SER A 61 3.70 0.56 -8.01
CA SER A 61 4.10 0.13 -9.34
C SER A 61 5.18 -0.94 -9.22
N TYR A 62 4.99 -2.08 -9.86
CA TYR A 62 5.91 -3.20 -9.85
C TYR A 62 6.40 -3.47 -11.26
N LYS A 63 7.69 -3.77 -11.41
CA LYS A 63 8.33 -4.05 -12.70
C LYS A 63 7.61 -5.17 -13.48
N ASP A 64 7.16 -6.21 -12.79
CA ASP A 64 6.49 -7.37 -13.36
C ASP A 64 5.74 -8.19 -12.29
N LYS A 65 5.17 -9.33 -12.71
CA LYS A 65 4.47 -10.28 -11.83
C LYS A 65 5.37 -10.91 -10.77
N ALA A 66 6.66 -11.09 -11.05
CA ALA A 66 7.58 -11.67 -10.08
C ALA A 66 7.89 -10.67 -8.96
N ALA A 67 8.02 -9.38 -9.29
CA ALA A 67 8.22 -8.32 -8.31
C ALA A 67 7.06 -8.20 -7.31
N ILE A 68 5.81 -8.14 -7.77
CA ILE A 68 4.64 -8.09 -6.86
C ILE A 68 4.48 -9.38 -6.04
N ALA A 69 4.81 -10.54 -6.63
CA ALA A 69 4.77 -11.81 -5.91
C ALA A 69 5.84 -11.86 -4.81
N ALA A 70 7.06 -11.40 -5.09
CA ALA A 70 8.13 -11.28 -4.10
C ALA A 70 7.73 -10.32 -2.97
N HIS A 71 7.20 -9.15 -3.32
CA HIS A 71 6.67 -8.18 -2.36
C HIS A 71 5.66 -8.80 -1.39
N GLY A 72 4.60 -9.43 -1.92
CA GLY A 72 3.54 -10.02 -1.09
C GLY A 72 3.95 -11.30 -0.34
N SER A 73 5.10 -11.90 -0.67
CA SER A 73 5.57 -13.15 -0.05
C SER A 73 6.77 -12.97 0.88
N SER A 74 7.35 -11.77 0.95
CA SER A 74 8.45 -11.44 1.86
C SER A 74 8.06 -11.65 3.32
N GLU A 75 9.06 -11.97 4.15
CA GLU A 75 8.84 -12.21 5.58
C GLU A 75 8.40 -10.92 6.27
N GLU A 76 8.95 -9.79 5.84
CA GLU A 76 8.65 -8.45 6.33
C GLU A 76 7.22 -8.02 5.99
N PHE A 77 6.73 -8.30 4.78
CA PHE A 77 5.35 -8.02 4.40
C PHE A 77 4.36 -8.91 5.16
N LYS A 78 4.69 -10.18 5.35
CA LYS A 78 3.89 -11.09 6.20
C LYS A 78 3.88 -10.63 7.66
N ALA A 79 5.01 -10.17 8.19
CA ALA A 79 5.12 -9.64 9.54
C ALA A 79 4.30 -8.36 9.71
N PHE A 80 4.33 -7.45 8.72
CA PHE A 80 3.47 -6.28 8.66
C PHE A 80 1.98 -6.66 8.70
N GLY A 81 1.55 -7.57 7.81
CA GLY A 81 0.17 -8.06 7.79
C GLY A 81 -0.26 -8.71 9.12
N LYS A 82 0.66 -9.42 9.78
CA LYS A 82 0.46 -9.98 11.11
C LYS A 82 0.30 -8.89 12.18
N LYS A 83 1.14 -7.85 12.20
CA LYS A 83 0.99 -6.71 13.12
C LYS A 83 -0.36 -6.01 12.95
N LEU A 84 -0.80 -5.76 11.70
CA LEU A 84 -2.11 -5.16 11.42
C LEU A 84 -3.26 -5.96 12.04
N LYS A 85 -3.16 -7.30 11.98
CA LYS A 85 -4.15 -8.23 12.53
C LYS A 85 -4.06 -8.33 14.06
N ASP A 86 -2.87 -8.53 14.60
CA ASP A 86 -2.63 -8.74 16.03
C ASP A 86 -3.00 -7.50 16.84
N GLU A 87 -2.78 -6.30 16.30
CA GLU A 87 -3.16 -5.02 16.91
C GLU A 87 -4.60 -4.58 16.56
N ASP A 88 -5.36 -5.40 15.82
CA ASP A 88 -6.76 -5.16 15.44
C ASP A 88 -6.99 -3.78 14.78
N LEU A 89 -6.12 -3.40 13.84
CA LEU A 89 -6.06 -2.04 13.29
C LEU A 89 -7.02 -1.78 12.14
N ILE A 90 -7.55 -2.82 11.50
CA ILE A 90 -8.28 -2.73 10.23
C ILE A 90 -9.78 -2.92 10.45
N ALA A 91 -10.58 -1.97 9.95
CA ALA A 91 -12.04 -1.97 10.12
C ALA A 91 -12.77 -2.90 9.15
N LYS A 92 -12.27 -3.04 7.92
CA LYS A 92 -12.82 -3.90 6.88
C LYS A 92 -11.71 -4.37 5.92
N PRO A 93 -11.94 -5.44 5.14
CA PRO A 93 -10.93 -5.96 4.21
C PRO A 93 -10.35 -4.86 3.31
N MET A 94 -9.03 -4.91 3.11
CA MET A 94 -8.33 -4.00 2.20
C MET A 94 -8.81 -4.19 0.75
N GLU A 95 -8.87 -3.11 0.00
CA GLU A 95 -9.22 -3.15 -1.42
C GLU A 95 -7.97 -3.03 -2.29
N LEU A 96 -7.81 -3.95 -3.25
CA LEU A 96 -6.72 -3.95 -4.23
C LEU A 96 -7.31 -3.70 -5.62
N LYS A 97 -6.84 -2.66 -6.31
CA LYS A 97 -7.28 -2.27 -7.66
C LYS A 97 -6.12 -2.30 -8.65
N PHE A 98 -6.04 -3.36 -9.45
CA PHE A 98 -5.06 -3.48 -10.52
C PHE A 98 -5.43 -2.57 -11.68
N LEU A 99 -4.49 -1.74 -12.09
CA LEU A 99 -4.72 -0.68 -13.06
C LEU A 99 -4.16 -1.05 -14.43
N LYS A 100 -4.86 -0.60 -15.45
CA LYS A 100 -4.37 -0.55 -16.83
C LYS A 100 -4.33 0.90 -17.25
N HIS A 101 -3.18 1.39 -17.67
CA HIS A 101 -3.09 2.73 -18.25
C HIS A 101 -3.87 2.77 -19.58
N VAL A 102 -4.79 3.73 -19.71
CA VAL A 102 -5.65 3.90 -20.89
C VAL A 102 -5.44 5.24 -21.62
N GLY A 103 -4.64 6.14 -21.07
CA GLY A 103 -4.31 7.44 -21.67
C GLY A 103 -3.85 8.47 -20.62
N GLY A 104 -3.33 9.61 -21.09
CA GLY A 104 -2.82 10.69 -20.24
C GLY A 104 -1.29 10.63 -20.03
N PHE A 105 -0.80 11.26 -18.95
CA PHE A 105 0.62 11.28 -18.56
C PHE A 105 0.75 11.05 -17.04
N SER A 106 1.87 10.49 -16.60
CA SER A 106 2.13 10.14 -15.18
C SER A 106 2.83 11.24 -14.39
N SER A 107 3.65 12.08 -15.04
CA SER A 107 4.38 13.19 -14.42
C SER A 107 4.57 14.33 -15.42
N ARG A 108 4.67 15.57 -14.90
CA ARG A 108 5.22 16.74 -15.63
C ARG A 108 6.61 17.14 -15.14
N LEU A 109 7.01 16.57 -13.99
CA LEU A 109 8.35 16.68 -13.41
C LEU A 109 9.29 15.72 -14.14
#